data_AF-A0A968VKB8-F1
#
_entry.id   AF-A0A968VKB8-F1
#
_cell.length_a   1.000
_cell.length_b   1.000
_cell.length_c   1.000
_cell.angle_alpha   90.00
_cell.angle_beta   90.00
_cell.angle_gamma   90.00
#
_symmetry.space_group_name_H-M   'P 1'
#
loop_
_entity.id
_entity.type
_entity.pdbx_description
1 polymer ?
#
loop_
_entity_poly.entity_id
_entity_poly.type
_entity_poly.pdbx_seq_one_letter_code
_entity_poly.pdbx_strand_id
1 'polypeptide(L)' 'DEEVIEIKHIRNWKDASKVLVYASFFPSRKPRVHLFGGYSKELREMVEQAFAHLKISVTWEIDPY' A
#
# COMPACT_ATOMS: atom_id res chain seq x y z
N ASP A 1 8.76 -12.07 -8.69
CA ASP A 1 7.29 -12.02 -8.56
C ASP A 1 6.80 -12.71 -7.30
N GLU A 2 7.05 -12.10 -6.14
CA GLU A 2 6.69 -12.64 -4.81
C GLU A 2 5.51 -11.87 -4.17
N GLU A 3 4.95 -10.88 -4.87
CA GLU A 3 3.99 -9.95 -4.29
C GLU A 3 2.76 -9.79 -5.18
N VAL A 4 1.64 -9.44 -4.54
CA VAL A 4 0.47 -8.87 -5.20
C VAL A 4 0.46 -7.39 -4.84
N ILE A 5 0.58 -6.54 -5.86
CA ILE A 5 0.84 -5.11 -5.66
C ILE A 5 -0.37 -4.32 -6.15
N GLU A 6 -0.87 -3.43 -5.30
CA GLU A 6 -1.88 -2.44 -5.67
C GLU A 6 -1.25 -1.04 -5.66
N ILE A 7 -1.33 -0.34 -6.78
CA ILE A 7 -0.75 1.00 -6.95
C ILE A 7 -1.87 2.03 -6.88
N LYS A 8 -1.76 3.02 -5.97
CA LYS A 8 -2.78 4.06 -5.79
C LYS A 8 -2.19 5.42 -5.46
N HIS A 9 -2.87 6.47 -5.91
CA HIS A 9 -2.61 7.81 -5.39
C HIS A 9 -2.95 7.83 -3.90
N ILE A 10 -2.12 8.52 -3.09
CA ILE A 10 -2.31 8.68 -1.64
C ILE A 10 -3.71 9.14 -1.24
N ARG A 11 -4.42 9.97 -2.04
CA ARG A 11 -5.80 10.39 -1.74
C ARG A 11 -6.79 9.22 -1.66
N ASN A 12 -6.48 8.11 -2.33
CA ASN A 12 -7.30 6.90 -2.41
C ASN A 12 -6.65 5.72 -1.68
N TRP A 13 -5.77 5.97 -0.70
CA TRP A 13 -4.98 4.90 -0.05
C TRP A 13 -5.86 3.80 0.57
N LYS A 14 -7.00 4.13 1.16
CA LYS A 14 -7.90 3.13 1.78
C LYS A 14 -8.41 2.10 0.77
N ASP A 15 -8.68 2.53 -0.45
CA ASP A 15 -9.11 1.65 -1.53
C ASP A 15 -8.05 0.62 -1.91
N ALA A 16 -6.78 0.89 -1.62
CA ALA A 16 -5.69 -0.03 -1.90
C ALA A 16 -5.72 -1.29 -1.02
N SER A 17 -6.51 -1.30 0.07
CA SER A 17 -6.78 -2.49 0.89
C SER A 17 -7.41 -3.66 0.12
N LYS A 18 -8.00 -3.39 -1.06
CA LYS A 18 -8.48 -4.41 -2.01
C LYS A 18 -7.40 -5.42 -2.40
N VAL A 19 -6.11 -5.08 -2.23
CA VAL A 19 -4.99 -6.02 -2.42
C VAL A 19 -5.14 -7.32 -1.64
N LEU A 20 -5.83 -7.31 -0.48
CA LEU A 20 -6.09 -8.54 0.30
C LEU A 20 -7.02 -9.51 -0.44
N VAL A 21 -8.02 -8.98 -1.14
CA VAL A 21 -8.93 -9.80 -1.95
C VAL A 21 -8.13 -10.44 -3.07
N TYR A 22 -7.26 -9.68 -3.75
CA TYR A 22 -6.43 -10.21 -4.81
C TYR A 22 -5.42 -11.25 -4.28
N ALA A 23 -4.76 -10.97 -3.15
CA ALA A 23 -3.80 -11.86 -2.52
C ALA A 23 -4.41 -13.20 -2.11
N SER A 24 -5.71 -13.26 -1.82
CA SER A 24 -6.39 -14.53 -1.50
C SER A 24 -6.34 -15.57 -2.62
N PHE A 25 -6.21 -15.12 -3.89
CA PHE A 25 -6.04 -15.99 -5.05
C PHE A 25 -4.59 -16.40 -5.31
N PHE A 26 -3.64 -15.82 -4.57
CA PHE A 26 -2.20 -16.07 -4.72
C PHE A 26 -1.55 -16.34 -3.35
N PRO A 27 -1.83 -17.48 -2.71
CA PRO A 27 -1.45 -17.74 -1.32
C PRO A 27 0.07 -17.76 -1.05
N SER A 28 0.90 -17.92 -2.08
CA SER A 28 2.36 -17.85 -1.97
C SER A 28 2.91 -16.41 -2.05
N ARG A 29 2.07 -15.42 -2.36
CA ARG A 29 2.47 -14.03 -2.58
C ARG A 29 2.04 -13.13 -1.43
N LYS A 30 2.86 -12.15 -1.11
CA LYS A 30 2.58 -11.17 -0.04
C LYS A 30 1.85 -9.93 -0.60
N PRO A 31 0.87 -9.37 0.10
CA PRO A 31 0.22 -8.15 -0.32
C PRO A 31 1.13 -6.93 -0.08
N ARG A 32 1.25 -6.08 -1.10
CA ARG A 32 1.93 -4.78 -1.03
C ARG A 32 1.06 -3.69 -1.62
N VAL A 33 1.09 -2.51 -1.00
CA VAL A 33 0.52 -1.29 -1.56
C VAL A 33 1.64 -0.34 -1.92
N HIS A 34 1.59 0.22 -3.12
CA HIS A 34 2.47 1.29 -3.55
C HIS A 34 1.70 2.60 -3.68
N LEU A 35 2.13 3.63 -2.97
CA LEU A 35 1.44 4.92 -2.93
C LEU A 35 2.25 6.03 -3.58
N PHE A 36 1.56 6.89 -4.34
CA PHE A 36 2.15 8.05 -5.01
C PHE A 36 1.38 9.36 -4.80
N GLY A 37 2.02 10.48 -5.14
CA GLY A 37 1.52 11.85 -4.97
C GLY A 37 1.89 12.47 -3.62
N GLY A 38 1.82 13.80 -3.50
CA GLY A 38 2.29 14.52 -2.31
C GLY A 38 1.55 14.16 -1.01
N TYR A 39 2.32 14.00 0.08
CA TYR A 39 1.83 13.65 1.41
C TYR A 39 2.63 14.36 2.51
N SER A 40 2.00 14.57 3.67
CA SER A 40 2.72 14.99 4.89
C SER A 40 3.32 13.78 5.60
N LYS A 41 4.25 14.02 6.53
CA LYS A 41 4.85 12.98 7.36
C LYS A 41 3.80 12.27 8.23
N GLU A 42 2.87 13.03 8.81
CA GLU A 42 1.81 12.52 9.68
C GLU A 42 0.84 11.63 8.90
N LEU A 43 0.48 12.03 7.66
CA LEU A 43 -0.35 11.21 6.78
C LEU A 43 0.36 9.89 6.45
N ARG A 44 1.65 9.94 6.14
CA ARG A 44 2.46 8.75 5.86
C ARG A 44 2.48 7.79 7.06
N GLU A 45 2.77 8.29 8.26
CA GLU A 45 2.79 7.47 9.48
C GLU A 45 1.43 6.83 9.76
N MET A 46 0.34 7.58 9.63
CA MET A 46 -1.02 7.06 9.80
C MET A 46 -1.31 5.91 8.81
N VAL A 47 -0.92 6.08 7.55
CA VAL A 47 -1.16 5.08 6.50
C VAL A 47 -0.32 3.83 6.72
N GLU A 48 0.96 3.98 7.08
CA GLU A 48 1.85 2.87 7.40
C GLU A 48 1.33 2.06 8.60
N GLN A 49 0.85 2.72 9.66
CA GLN A 49 0.23 2.06 10.80
C GLN A 49 -1.04 1.30 10.41
N ALA A 50 -1.92 1.92 9.61
CA ALA A 50 -3.15 1.28 9.15
C ALA A 50 -2.87 -0.01 8.35
N PHE A 51 -1.90 0.03 7.44
CA PHE A 51 -1.53 -1.14 6.64
C PHE A 51 -0.71 -2.19 7.40
N ALA A 52 0.09 -1.79 8.38
CA ALA A 52 0.79 -2.72 9.27
C ALA A 52 -0.19 -3.61 10.04
N HIS A 53 -1.31 -3.07 10.54
CA HIS A 53 -2.37 -3.86 11.19
C HIS A 53 -3.00 -4.90 10.26
N LEU A 54 -3.04 -4.62 8.95
CA LEU A 54 -3.56 -5.51 7.92
C LEU A 54 -2.48 -6.45 7.34
N LYS A 55 -1.25 -6.39 7.85
CA LYS A 55 -0.08 -7.13 7.33
C LYS A 55 0.19 -6.85 5.84
N ILE A 56 -0.06 -5.63 5.40
CA ILE A 56 0.21 -5.14 4.04
C ILE A 56 1.51 -4.33 4.09
N SER A 57 2.49 -4.64 3.25
CA SER A 57 3.67 -3.80 3.10
C SER A 57 3.34 -2.53 2.32
N VAL A 58 3.97 -1.41 2.66
CA VAL A 58 3.74 -0.12 1.99
C VAL A 58 5.05 0.39 1.42
N THR A 59 5.05 0.78 0.16
CA THR A 59 6.16 1.52 -0.45
C THR A 59 5.66 2.83 -1.04
N TRP A 60 6.48 3.85 -1.00
CA TRP A 60 6.13 5.18 -1.49
C TRP A 60 6.92 5.49 -2.74
N GLU A 61 6.28 6.13 -3.72
CA GLU A 61 7.04 6.80 -4.77
C GLU A 61 7.82 7.93 -4.11
N ILE A 62 9.13 7.97 -4.39
CA ILE A 62 9.97 9.09 -3.98
C ILE A 62 9.54 10.24 -4.89
N ASP A 63 8.86 11.24 -4.32
CA ASP A 63 8.49 12.42 -5.10
C ASP A 63 9.78 13.11 -5.55
N PRO A 64 10.04 13.30 -6.86
CA PRO A 64 11.33 13.83 -7.32
C PRO A 64 11.54 15.32 -7.06
N TYR A 65 10.62 16.02 -6.38
CA TYR A 65 10.59 17.48 -6.27
C TYR A 65 10.17 17.98 -4.89
#